data_AF-A0A2N7IJP5-F1
#
_entry.id   AF-A0A2N7IJP5-F1
#
_cell.length_a   1.000
_cell.length_b   1.000
_cell.length_c   1.000
_cell.angle_alpha   90.00
_cell.angle_beta   90.00
_cell.angle_gamma   90.00
#
_symmetry.space_group_name_H-M   'P 1'
#
loop_
_entity.id
_entity.type
_entity.pdbx_description
1 polymer ?
#
loop_
_entity_poly.entity_id
_entity_poly.type
_entity_poly.pdbx_seq_one_letter_code
_entity_poly.pdbx_strand_id
1 'polypeptide(L)'
;MSYLFLRLNVERKLVDKFSIDTKKHDLLSQIILAAFPFKKDTAEKRAHRVFFMSRKTLLNEFNHFEMDMNIFQPAIDITDKSLNKEKVQILARLDNILS
;
A
#
# COMPACT_ATOMS: atom_id res chain seq x y z
N MET A 1 -6.64 -7.34 -12.29
CA MET A 1 -5.30 -7.44 -11.65
C MET A 1 -5.53 -7.33 -10.16
N SER A 2 -5.46 -8.43 -9.41
CA SER A 2 -5.98 -8.51 -8.03
C SER A 2 -5.19 -7.63 -7.05
N TYR A 3 -5.85 -7.06 -6.05
CA TYR A 3 -5.23 -6.21 -5.01
C TYR A 3 -4.14 -6.91 -4.21
N LEU A 4 -4.24 -8.23 -4.05
CA LEU A 4 -3.18 -9.08 -3.52
C LEU A 4 -1.86 -8.90 -4.30
N PHE A 5 -1.94 -8.82 -5.63
CA PHE A 5 -0.76 -8.61 -6.48
C PHE A 5 -0.16 -7.21 -6.28
N LEU A 6 -1.00 -6.18 -6.11
CA LEU A 6 -0.54 -4.82 -5.80
C LEU A 6 0.20 -4.78 -4.46
N ARG A 7 -0.36 -5.44 -3.44
CA ARG A 7 0.28 -5.56 -2.11
C ARG A 7 1.63 -6.25 -2.21
N LEU A 8 1.71 -7.41 -2.86
CA LEU A 8 2.97 -8.15 -3.04
C LEU A 8 4.02 -7.33 -3.81
N ASN A 9 3.60 -6.54 -4.79
CA ASN A 9 4.49 -5.67 -5.55
C ASN A 9 5.08 -4.54 -4.68
N VAL A 10 4.23 -3.90 -3.87
CA VAL A 10 4.63 -2.87 -2.89
C VAL A 10 5.62 -3.45 -1.89
N GLU A 11 5.30 -4.61 -1.30
CA GLU A 11 6.14 -5.31 -0.32
C GLU A 11 7.51 -5.62 -0.93
N ARG A 12 7.53 -6.25 -2.11
CA ARG A 12 8.78 -6.62 -2.80
C ARG A 12 9.64 -5.40 -3.10
N LYS A 13 9.05 -4.31 -3.62
CA LYS A 13 9.78 -3.08 -3.96
C LYS A 13 10.37 -2.39 -2.74
N LEU A 14 9.64 -2.32 -1.63
CA LEU A 14 10.14 -1.76 -0.38
C LEU A 14 11.25 -2.62 0.22
N VAL A 15 11.09 -3.95 0.19
CA VAL A 15 12.09 -4.90 0.68
C VAL A 15 13.39 -4.78 -0.10
N ASP A 16 13.32 -4.69 -1.43
CA ASP A 16 14.48 -4.56 -2.31
C ASP A 16 15.23 -3.24 -2.03
N LYS A 17 14.52 -2.10 -2.05
CA LYS A 17 15.11 -0.76 -1.85
C LYS A 17 15.70 -0.55 -0.46
N PHE A 18 15.04 -1.04 0.59
CA PHE A 18 15.45 -0.83 1.98
C PHE A 18 16.16 -2.04 2.60
N SER A 19 16.39 -3.10 1.82
CA SER A 19 16.99 -4.37 2.28
C SER A 19 16.34 -4.91 3.57
N ILE A 20 15.01 -4.94 3.58
CA ILE A 20 14.21 -5.33 4.75
C ILE A 20 14.18 -6.86 4.85
N ASP A 21 14.45 -7.40 6.04
CA ASP A 21 14.35 -8.83 6.29
C ASP A 21 12.88 -9.27 6.39
N THR A 22 12.37 -9.86 5.31
CA THR A 22 10.99 -10.37 5.23
C THR A 22 10.75 -11.58 6.11
N LYS A 23 11.80 -12.26 6.62
CA LYS A 23 11.64 -13.37 7.57
C LYS A 23 11.32 -12.89 9.00
N LYS A 24 11.50 -11.60 9.28
CA LYS A 24 11.16 -10.96 10.57
C LYS A 24 9.94 -10.05 10.50
N HIS A 25 9.47 -9.74 9.29
CA HIS A 25 8.43 -8.76 9.04
C HIS A 25 7.38 -9.33 8.07
N ASP A 26 6.52 -10.21 8.57
CA ASP A 26 5.45 -10.86 7.79
C ASP A 26 4.28 -9.91 7.48
N LEU A 27 4.11 -8.84 8.27
CA LEU A 27 3.02 -7.88 8.09
C LEU A 27 3.49 -6.67 7.26
N LEU A 28 2.68 -6.25 6.30
CA LEU A 28 2.90 -5.03 5.51
C LEU A 28 3.21 -3.81 6.39
N SER A 29 2.54 -3.68 7.54
CA SER A 29 2.80 -2.61 8.50
C SER A 29 4.21 -2.66 9.08
N GLN A 30 4.76 -3.85 9.34
CA GLN A 30 6.12 -4.00 9.83
C GLN A 30 7.15 -3.65 8.75
N ILE A 31 6.90 -4.05 7.50
CA ILE A 31 7.73 -3.67 6.34
C ILE A 31 7.73 -2.14 6.17
N ILE A 32 6.57 -1.47 6.26
CA ILE A 32 6.48 0.00 6.17
C ILE A 32 7.26 0.66 7.31
N LEU A 33 7.15 0.15 8.54
CA LEU A 33 7.86 0.70 9.70
C LEU A 33 9.38 0.46 9.62
N ALA A 34 9.81 -0.66 9.01
CA ALA A 34 11.22 -0.94 8.74
C ALA A 34 11.77 -0.05 7.61
N ALA A 35 10.98 0.23 6.57
CA ALA A 35 11.32 1.16 5.49
C ALA A 35 11.43 2.62 5.98
N PHE A 36 10.51 3.02 6.87
CA PHE A 36 10.39 4.39 7.39
C PHE A 36 10.47 4.43 8.92
N PRO A 37 11.65 4.13 9.49
CA PRO A 37 11.81 4.07 10.93
C PRO A 37 11.62 5.45 11.57
N PHE A 38 11.13 5.47 12.81
CA PHE A 38 11.04 6.68 13.63
C PHE A 38 12.42 7.24 14.04
N LYS A 39 13.49 6.47 13.81
CA LYS A 39 14.87 6.91 14.06
C LYS A 39 15.34 7.78 12.89
N LYS A 40 15.82 9.00 13.18
CA LYS A 40 16.14 10.03 12.18
C LYS A 40 14.92 10.33 11.28
N ASP A 41 13.81 10.63 11.95
CA ASP A 41 12.53 10.96 11.32
C ASP A 41 12.64 12.29 10.57
N THR A 42 12.47 12.26 9.25
CA THR A 42 12.37 13.44 8.40
C THR A 42 10.92 13.65 8.01
N ALA A 43 10.54 14.89 7.70
CA ALA A 43 9.17 15.20 7.26
C ALA A 43 8.72 14.31 6.09
N GLU A 44 9.63 13.98 5.17
CA GLU A 44 9.39 13.06 4.07
C GLU A 44 9.13 11.63 4.55
N LYS A 45 9.99 11.05 5.41
CA LYS A 45 9.77 9.70 5.95
C LYS A 45 8.46 9.61 6.73
N ARG A 46 8.12 10.64 7.50
CA ARG A 46 6.83 10.74 8.20
C ARG A 46 5.67 10.74 7.22
N ALA A 47 5.76 11.53 6.16
CA ALA A 47 4.73 11.59 5.12
C ALA A 47 4.55 10.24 4.42
N HIS A 48 5.64 9.55 4.05
CA HIS A 48 5.58 8.21 3.46
C HIS A 48 4.98 7.20 4.44
N ARG A 49 5.41 7.18 5.70
CA ARG A 49 4.86 6.28 6.72
C ARG A 49 3.36 6.50 6.93
N VAL A 50 2.92 7.75 7.11
CA VAL A 50 1.50 8.08 7.29
C VAL A 50 0.69 7.67 6.07
N PHE A 51 1.21 7.91 4.86
CA PHE A 51 0.57 7.53 3.60
C PHE A 51 0.40 6.01 3.43
N PHE A 52 1.45 5.23 3.65
CA PHE A 52 1.34 3.77 3.51
C PHE A 52 0.57 3.14 4.67
N MET A 53 0.67 3.69 5.89
CA MET A 53 -0.11 3.19 7.04
C MET A 53 -1.60 3.51 6.93
N SER A 54 -2.00 4.65 6.34
CA SER A 54 -3.42 4.93 6.11
C SER A 54 -4.01 4.04 5.02
N ARG A 55 -3.20 3.66 4.02
CA ARG A 55 -3.61 2.77 2.93
C ARG A 55 -3.37 1.28 3.17
N LYS A 56 -2.75 0.91 4.29
CA LYS A 56 -2.59 -0.51 4.68
C LYS A 56 -3.96 -1.16 4.91
N THR A 57 -4.91 -0.40 5.48
CA THR A 57 -6.26 -0.87 5.76
C THR A 57 -6.97 -1.12 4.44
N LEU A 58 -6.88 -0.18 3.50
CA LEU A 58 -7.33 -0.36 2.12
C LEU A 58 -6.70 -1.61 1.49
N LEU A 59 -5.37 -1.76 1.50
CA LEU A 59 -4.70 -2.94 0.92
C LEU A 59 -5.07 -4.29 1.56
N ASN A 60 -5.45 -4.31 2.84
CA ASN A 60 -5.89 -5.52 3.55
C ASN A 60 -7.41 -5.79 3.43
N GLU A 61 -8.24 -4.75 3.48
CA GLU A 61 -9.70 -4.82 3.40
C GLU A 61 -10.23 -4.84 1.95
N PHE A 62 -9.39 -4.53 0.95
CA PHE A 62 -9.79 -4.62 -0.47
C PHE A 62 -10.19 -6.02 -0.92
N ASN A 63 -9.57 -7.05 -0.34
CA ASN A 63 -9.99 -8.44 -0.57
C ASN A 63 -11.43 -8.71 -0.10
N HIS A 64 -11.91 -7.95 0.88
CA HIS A 64 -13.29 -8.02 1.38
C HIS A 64 -14.23 -7.13 0.56
N PHE A 65 -13.81 -5.91 0.22
CA PHE A 65 -14.60 -4.96 -0.59
C PHE A 65 -14.88 -5.42 -2.02
N GLU A 66 -13.95 -6.11 -2.69
CA GLU A 66 -14.21 -6.72 -4.01
C GLU A 66 -15.24 -7.85 -3.93
N MET A 67 -15.33 -8.53 -2.78
CA MET A 67 -16.30 -9.61 -2.55
C MET A 67 -17.70 -9.05 -2.24
N ASP A 68 -17.77 -7.95 -1.47
CA ASP A 68 -19.02 -7.25 -1.13
C ASP A 68 -19.60 -6.41 -2.29
N MET A 69 -18.75 -5.79 -3.13
CA MET A 69 -19.21 -5.01 -4.30
C MET A 69 -19.92 -5.86 -5.37
N ASN A 70 -19.71 -7.18 -5.37
CA ASN A 70 -20.42 -8.07 -6.29
C ASN A 70 -21.92 -8.21 -5.93
N ILE A 71 -22.34 -7.74 -4.74
CA ILE A 71 -23.74 -7.82 -4.25
C ILE A 71 -24.47 -6.47 -4.33
N PHE A 72 -23.76 -5.35 -4.52
CA PHE A 72 -24.37 -4.01 -4.58
C PHE A 72 -23.97 -3.23 -5.84
N GLN A 73 -24.73 -3.42 -6.93
CA GLN A 73 -24.78 -2.44 -8.03
C GLN A 73 -26.05 -1.61 -7.87
N PRO A 74 -25.97 -0.28 -7.71
CA PRO A 74 -25.81 0.64 -8.86
C PRO A 74 -24.89 1.85 -8.58
N ALA A 75 -23.84 1.69 -7.76
CA ALA A 75 -22.88 2.77 -7.45
C ALA A 75 -21.45 2.55 -8.02
N ILE A 76 -21.30 1.61 -8.97
CA ILE A 76 -19.99 1.10 -9.42
C ILE A 76 -19.12 2.14 -10.15
N ASP A 77 -19.70 3.16 -10.76
CA ASP A 77 -18.93 4.12 -11.58
C ASP A 77 -18.02 5.08 -10.77
N ILE A 78 -18.38 5.38 -9.52
CA ILE A 78 -17.61 6.30 -8.67
C ILE A 78 -16.53 5.56 -7.87
N THR A 79 -16.85 4.33 -7.46
CA THR A 79 -15.95 3.50 -6.68
C THR A 79 -14.77 3.08 -7.56
N ASP A 80 -14.99 2.46 -8.72
CA ASP A 80 -13.89 1.99 -9.60
C ASP A 80 -12.88 3.10 -9.98
N LYS A 81 -13.36 4.32 -10.23
CA LYS A 81 -12.51 5.51 -10.46
C LYS A 81 -11.67 5.89 -9.25
N SER A 82 -12.28 5.92 -8.06
CA SER A 82 -11.57 6.23 -6.82
C SER A 82 -10.54 5.15 -6.49
N LEU A 83 -10.88 3.89 -6.77
CA LEU A 83 -10.03 2.72 -6.59
C LEU A 83 -8.80 2.72 -7.49
N ASN A 84 -9.01 2.94 -8.80
CA ASN A 84 -7.92 3.07 -9.75
C ASN A 84 -7.05 4.28 -9.42
N LYS A 85 -7.64 5.40 -8.99
CA LYS A 85 -6.90 6.58 -8.53
C LYS A 85 -6.01 6.25 -7.34
N GLU A 86 -6.50 5.50 -6.36
CA GLU A 86 -5.69 5.10 -5.20
C GLU A 86 -4.56 4.15 -5.57
N LYS A 87 -4.81 3.17 -6.44
CA LYS A 87 -3.77 2.29 -6.98
C LYS A 87 -2.67 3.09 -7.68
N VAL A 88 -3.06 4.00 -8.57
CA VAL A 88 -2.13 4.87 -9.31
C VAL A 88 -1.32 5.74 -8.33
N GLN A 89 -1.97 6.29 -7.30
CA GLN A 89 -1.27 7.08 -6.27
C GLN A 89 -0.27 6.26 -5.45
N ILE A 90 -0.60 5.01 -5.09
CA ILE A 90 0.32 4.11 -4.40
C ILE A 90 1.53 3.81 -5.30
N LEU A 91 1.29 3.48 -6.57
CA LEU A 91 2.35 3.20 -7.54
C LEU A 91 3.24 4.42 -7.79
N ALA A 92 2.65 5.60 -7.98
CA ALA A 92 3.39 6.85 -8.16
C ALA A 92 4.23 7.20 -6.92
N ARG A 93 3.69 6.97 -5.72
CA ARG A 93 4.46 7.20 -4.48
C ARG A 93 5.60 6.20 -4.32
N LEU A 94 5.40 4.95 -4.71
CA LEU A 94 6.46 3.94 -4.77
C LEU A 94 7.55 4.32 -5.75
N ASP A 95 7.17 4.79 -6.94
CA ASP A 95 8.12 5.25 -7.95
C ASP A 95 8.97 6.42 -7.44
N ASN A 96 8.36 7.38 -6.76
CA ASN A 96 9.06 8.49 -6.11
C ASN A 96 10.07 8.05 -5.03
N ILE A 97 9.83 6.91 -4.37
CA ILE A 97 10.77 6.35 -3.39
C ILE A 97 11.88 5.55 -4.07
N LEU A 98 11.59 4.94 -5.22
CA LEU A 98 12.52 4.08 -5.94
C LEU A 98 13.44 4.84 -6.90
N SER A 99 12.98 6.00 -7.41
CA SER A 99 13.79 6.98 -8.15
C SER A 99 14.95 7.52 -7.32
#